data_AF-A0A255U925-F1
#
_entry.id   AF-A0A255U925-F1
#
_cell.length_a   1.000
_cell.length_b   1.000
_cell.length_c   1.000
_cell.angle_alpha   90.00
_cell.angle_beta   90.00
_cell.angle_gamma   90.00
#
_symmetry.space_group_name_H-M   'P 1'
#
loop_
_entity.id
_entity.type
_entity.pdbx_description
1 polymer ?
#
loop_
_entity_poly.entity_id
_entity_poly.type
_entity_poly.pdbx_seq_one_letter_code
_entity_poly.pdbx_strand_id
1 'polypeptide(L)'
;MTKISYEKKQRETNAIIVIMCKFVGKQLTAYSDKAIIMTDIKDKKIAIFGISRLRMGTDGKGITTLVAMMGCPLKCRYCLNDRCHYDVGGNGDGSDGHTLTPGIHWVTPLELYEMVKMDNIYFQTTGGGICFGGGEPTTQHAFITAFIPLCPSHWRFTIESSLCCTTDAIEALAPHIDEWIVDVKDMNSYIYREYTSAEPVVKERLAELMKLVPEEKIRVKVPLIPDFNTDTDVERSVDELRAMGLTHIERTEYIVKPSK
;
A
#
# COMPACT_ATOMS: atom_id res chain seq x y z
N MET A 1 24.92 -6.99 20.66
CA MET A 1 23.86 -6.61 21.63
C MET A 1 23.55 -7.83 22.49
N THR A 2 23.70 -7.73 23.81
CA THR A 2 23.54 -8.86 24.74
C THR A 2 22.07 -9.21 24.92
N LYS A 3 21.77 -10.50 25.11
CA LYS A 3 20.42 -11.09 25.32
C LYS A 3 19.55 -10.32 26.32
N ILE A 4 20.21 -9.72 27.32
CA ILE A 4 19.61 -8.87 28.37
C ILE A 4 19.01 -7.57 27.82
N SER A 5 19.58 -6.97 26.77
CA SER A 5 19.04 -5.73 26.17
C SER A 5 17.80 -5.98 25.31
N TYR A 6 17.65 -7.20 24.78
CA TYR A 6 16.46 -7.63 24.02
C TYR A 6 15.28 -7.89 24.97
N GLU A 7 15.52 -8.64 26.06
CA GLU A 7 14.50 -8.93 27.07
C GLU A 7 13.98 -7.66 27.77
N LYS A 8 14.85 -6.66 27.98
CA LYS A 8 14.46 -5.38 28.59
C LYS A 8 13.58 -4.55 27.65
N LYS A 9 13.90 -4.52 26.35
CA LYS A 9 13.11 -3.84 25.32
C LYS A 9 11.76 -4.53 25.11
N GLN A 10 11.71 -5.85 25.20
CA GLN A 10 10.46 -6.63 25.12
C GLN A 10 9.53 -6.39 26.33
N ARG A 11 10.09 -6.21 27.54
CA ARG A 11 9.32 -5.81 28.73
C ARG A 11 8.77 -4.38 28.62
N GLU A 12 9.53 -3.45 28.06
CA GLU A 12 9.08 -2.07 27.82
C GLU A 12 7.96 -2.00 26.77
N THR A 13 8.05 -2.78 25.68
CA THR A 13 6.98 -2.92 24.68
C THR A 13 5.72 -3.54 25.28
N ASN A 14 5.86 -4.57 26.10
CA ASN A 14 4.72 -5.19 26.80
C ASN A 14 4.09 -4.23 27.83
N ALA A 15 4.88 -3.36 28.46
CA ALA A 15 4.36 -2.35 29.36
C ALA A 15 3.55 -1.27 28.62
N ILE A 16 3.97 -0.86 27.42
CA ILE A 16 3.22 0.11 26.58
C ILE A 16 1.86 -0.47 26.15
N ILE A 17 1.82 -1.75 25.78
CA ILE A 17 0.59 -2.46 25.41
C ILE A 17 -0.37 -2.56 26.61
N VAL A 18 0.15 -2.86 27.81
CA VAL A 18 -0.66 -2.93 29.04
C VAL A 18 -1.16 -1.55 29.49
N ILE A 19 -0.40 -0.47 29.25
CA ILE A 19 -0.82 0.90 29.57
C ILE A 19 -1.96 1.34 28.65
N MET A 20 -1.95 0.98 27.36
CA MET A 20 -3.09 1.22 26.47
C MET A 20 -4.35 0.47 26.91
N CYS A 21 -4.22 -0.74 27.47
CA CYS A 21 -5.35 -1.52 27.99
C CYS A 21 -6.03 -0.91 29.23
N LYS A 22 -5.38 -0.02 29.98
CA LYS A 22 -5.99 0.58 31.19
C LYS A 22 -6.90 1.78 30.91
N PHE A 23 -6.85 2.37 29.71
CA PHE A 23 -7.58 3.61 29.41
C PHE A 23 -9.00 3.41 28.88
N VAL A 24 -9.36 2.19 28.45
CA VAL A 24 -10.68 1.90 27.88
C VAL A 24 -11.31 0.72 28.62
N GLY A 25 -12.01 1.03 29.71
CA GLY A 25 -12.79 0.05 30.45
C GLY A 25 -14.00 -0.40 29.64
N LYS A 26 -13.84 -1.41 28.76
CA LYS A 26 -14.88 -2.36 28.33
C LYS A 26 -14.29 -3.45 27.42
N GLN A 27 -14.59 -4.71 27.79
CA GLN A 27 -14.39 -6.00 27.08
C GLN A 27 -12.95 -6.52 26.89
N LEU A 28 -12.52 -7.39 27.83
CA LEU A 28 -11.23 -8.09 27.83
C LEU A 28 -11.14 -9.31 26.90
N THR A 29 -12.26 -9.91 26.46
CA THR A 29 -12.23 -11.16 25.67
C THR A 29 -12.04 -10.95 24.17
N ALA A 30 -12.62 -9.89 23.58
CA ALA A 30 -12.36 -9.53 22.18
C ALA A 30 -10.95 -8.89 21.98
N TYR A 31 -10.36 -8.39 23.05
CA TYR A 31 -9.03 -7.78 23.04
C TYR A 31 -7.89 -8.79 23.13
N SER A 32 -8.09 -9.95 23.78
CA SER A 32 -7.07 -11.00 23.80
C SER A 32 -6.82 -11.58 22.41
N ASP A 33 -7.89 -11.81 21.63
CA ASP A 33 -7.77 -12.35 20.27
C ASP A 33 -7.15 -11.31 19.33
N LYS A 34 -7.56 -10.04 19.41
CA LYS A 34 -6.90 -8.95 18.67
C LYS A 34 -5.44 -8.75 19.08
N ALA A 35 -5.11 -8.90 20.37
CA ALA A 35 -3.73 -8.79 20.83
C ALA A 35 -2.87 -9.96 20.31
N ILE A 36 -3.38 -11.20 20.33
CA ILE A 36 -2.70 -12.38 19.79
C ILE A 36 -2.50 -12.23 18.27
N ILE A 37 -3.53 -11.83 17.53
CA ILE A 37 -3.45 -11.53 16.09
C ILE A 37 -2.41 -10.44 15.81
N MET A 38 -2.37 -9.38 16.63
CA MET A 38 -1.36 -8.31 16.51
C MET A 38 0.05 -8.78 16.90
N THR A 39 0.19 -9.87 17.64
CA THR A 39 1.49 -10.43 18.02
C THR A 39 2.06 -11.30 16.90
N ASP A 40 1.21 -12.09 16.22
CA ASP A 40 1.63 -12.92 15.07
C ASP A 40 1.93 -12.09 13.80
N ILE A 41 1.21 -10.99 13.57
CA ILE A 41 1.42 -10.16 12.36
C ILE A 41 2.77 -9.40 12.42
N LYS A 42 3.31 -9.11 13.61
CA LYS A 42 4.59 -8.40 13.77
C LYS A 42 5.79 -9.19 13.24
N ASP A 43 5.68 -10.50 13.20
CA ASP A 43 6.74 -11.39 12.70
C ASP A 43 6.42 -11.92 11.30
N LYS A 44 5.22 -11.61 10.76
CA LYS A 44 4.84 -12.00 9.40
C LYS A 44 5.64 -11.18 8.39
N LYS A 45 6.42 -11.89 7.57
CA LYS A 45 7.18 -11.30 6.50
C LYS A 45 6.33 -11.10 5.25
N ILE A 46 6.67 -10.05 4.50
CA ILE A 46 6.23 -9.85 3.12
C ILE A 46 7.42 -9.68 2.20
N ALA A 47 7.21 -9.92 0.91
CA ALA A 47 8.22 -9.65 -0.10
C ALA A 47 8.06 -8.23 -0.66
N ILE A 48 9.17 -7.49 -0.72
CA ILE A 48 9.30 -6.20 -1.42
C ILE A 48 10.40 -6.31 -2.46
N PHE A 49 10.30 -5.55 -3.55
CA PHE A 49 11.31 -5.55 -4.63
C PHE A 49 12.05 -4.22 -4.77
N GLY A 50 11.81 -3.27 -3.88
CA GLY A 50 12.53 -2.01 -3.85
C GLY A 50 12.09 -1.04 -2.77
N ILE A 51 13.02 -0.18 -2.37
CA ILE A 51 12.77 1.04 -1.60
C ILE A 51 13.33 2.20 -2.42
N SER A 52 12.45 3.08 -2.91
CA SER A 52 12.84 4.27 -3.66
C SER A 52 12.65 5.50 -2.78
N ARG A 53 13.77 6.10 -2.38
CA ARG A 53 13.81 7.18 -1.38
C ARG A 53 13.81 8.55 -2.03
N LEU A 54 13.50 9.57 -1.23
CA LEU A 54 13.60 10.99 -1.60
C LEU A 54 12.74 11.37 -2.81
N ARG A 55 11.61 10.69 -2.98
CA ARG A 55 10.66 10.96 -4.06
C ARG A 55 9.88 12.23 -3.72
N MET A 56 9.57 13.02 -4.74
CA MET A 56 8.90 14.32 -4.58
C MET A 56 7.85 14.49 -5.66
N GLY A 57 6.64 14.91 -5.25
CA GLY A 57 5.57 15.35 -6.14
C GLY A 57 4.75 14.25 -6.81
N THR A 58 5.18 12.99 -6.80
CA THR A 58 4.48 11.88 -7.46
C THR A 58 3.74 10.95 -6.50
N ASP A 59 4.36 10.62 -5.36
CA ASP A 59 3.93 9.55 -4.46
C ASP A 59 3.54 10.13 -3.08
N GLY A 60 2.77 11.20 -3.14
CA GLY A 60 2.17 11.87 -2.00
C GLY A 60 2.77 13.23 -1.64
N LYS A 61 2.26 13.85 -0.58
CA LYS A 61 2.69 15.17 -0.13
C LYS A 61 4.08 15.14 0.53
N GLY A 62 4.93 16.10 0.17
CA GLY A 62 6.29 16.24 0.73
C GLY A 62 7.29 15.28 0.09
N ILE A 63 8.40 15.02 0.80
CA ILE A 63 9.35 13.96 0.42
C ILE A 63 8.83 12.63 0.93
N THR A 64 8.72 11.65 0.03
CA THR A 64 8.26 10.30 0.36
C THR A 64 9.28 9.22 0.02
N THR A 65 9.19 8.12 0.74
CA THR A 65 9.90 6.88 0.42
C THR A 65 8.88 5.85 -0.03
N LEU A 66 9.00 5.43 -1.29
CA LEU A 66 8.18 4.39 -1.89
C LEU A 66 8.69 3.01 -1.47
N VAL A 67 7.81 2.22 -0.87
CA VAL A 67 8.01 0.78 -0.60
C VAL A 67 7.31 0.01 -1.71
N ALA A 68 8.08 -0.61 -2.60
CA ALA A 68 7.59 -1.34 -3.75
C ALA A 68 7.28 -2.81 -3.39
N MET A 69 6.00 -3.11 -3.21
CA MET A 69 5.50 -4.37 -2.66
C MET A 69 5.31 -5.42 -3.76
N MET A 70 5.64 -6.69 -3.49
CA MET A 70 5.38 -7.80 -4.42
C MET A 70 3.88 -8.14 -4.50
N GLY A 71 3.48 -8.76 -5.61
CA GLY A 71 2.12 -9.24 -5.82
C GLY A 71 1.17 -8.14 -6.29
N CYS A 72 0.42 -8.45 -7.35
CA CYS A 72 -0.70 -7.63 -7.82
C CYS A 72 -1.69 -8.56 -8.53
N PRO A 73 -3.01 -8.42 -8.26
CA PRO A 73 -4.04 -9.26 -8.87
C PRO A 73 -4.29 -8.91 -10.34
N LEU A 74 -3.88 -7.73 -10.80
CA LEU A 74 -3.95 -7.33 -12.20
C LEU A 74 -2.75 -7.90 -12.98
N LYS A 75 -2.91 -8.06 -14.29
CA LYS A 75 -1.85 -8.36 -15.26
C LYS A 75 -1.89 -7.33 -16.39
N CYS A 76 -1.68 -6.07 -16.02
CA CYS A 76 -1.70 -4.93 -16.93
C CYS A 76 -0.71 -5.12 -18.08
N ARG A 77 -1.18 -4.90 -19.32
CA ARG A 77 -0.35 -5.07 -20.54
C ARG A 77 0.90 -4.20 -20.55
N TYR A 78 0.81 -2.99 -20.00
CA TYR A 78 1.95 -2.08 -19.83
C TYR A 78 2.31 -1.86 -18.36
N CYS A 79 2.30 -2.93 -17.56
CA CYS A 79 2.63 -2.84 -16.14
C CYS A 79 4.03 -2.20 -15.93
N LEU A 80 4.05 -1.01 -15.31
CA LEU A 80 5.30 -0.31 -14.98
C LEU A 80 6.17 -1.14 -14.03
N ASN A 81 5.51 -1.89 -13.15
CA ASN A 81 6.07 -2.68 -12.07
C ASN A 81 5.91 -4.19 -12.32
N ASP A 82 6.09 -4.67 -13.56
CA ASP A 82 5.94 -6.09 -13.93
C ASP A 82 6.74 -7.04 -13.02
N ARG A 83 7.87 -6.55 -12.47
CA ARG A 83 8.67 -7.25 -11.46
C ARG A 83 7.86 -7.71 -10.23
N CYS A 84 6.76 -7.04 -9.87
CA CYS A 84 5.90 -7.46 -8.76
C CYS A 84 5.23 -8.82 -9.00
N HIS A 85 5.26 -9.34 -10.23
CA HIS A 85 4.73 -10.65 -10.61
C HIS A 85 5.79 -11.76 -10.66
N TYR A 86 7.06 -11.45 -10.43
CA TYR A 86 8.12 -12.42 -10.52
C TYR A 86 8.01 -13.42 -9.36
N ASP A 87 8.50 -14.63 -9.59
CA ASP A 87 8.68 -15.59 -8.51
C ASP A 87 9.60 -14.97 -7.46
N VAL A 88 9.17 -15.04 -6.20
CA VAL A 88 9.96 -14.55 -5.08
C VAL A 88 11.15 -15.49 -4.84
N GLY A 89 11.04 -16.78 -5.17
CA GLY A 89 12.14 -17.74 -4.98
C GLY A 89 12.28 -18.21 -3.53
N GLY A 90 11.14 -18.52 -2.90
CA GLY A 90 11.07 -19.06 -1.53
C GLY A 90 10.55 -18.07 -0.48
N ASN A 91 10.35 -18.56 0.74
CA ASN A 91 9.71 -17.85 1.86
C ASN A 91 10.65 -16.91 2.67
N GLY A 92 11.91 -16.80 2.28
CA GLY A 92 12.88 -15.88 2.90
C GLY A 92 13.50 -16.32 4.22
N ASP A 93 13.21 -17.54 4.69
CA ASP A 93 13.92 -18.16 5.82
C ASP A 93 14.84 -19.32 5.38
N GLY A 94 14.81 -19.68 4.10
CA GLY A 94 15.67 -20.70 3.48
C GLY A 94 15.28 -22.14 3.85
N SER A 95 14.19 -22.34 4.60
CA SER A 95 13.72 -23.66 5.01
C SER A 95 13.11 -24.47 3.87
N ASP A 96 12.69 -23.81 2.79
CA ASP A 96 12.12 -24.44 1.59
C ASP A 96 13.16 -24.80 0.51
N GLY A 97 14.45 -24.49 0.74
CA GLY A 97 15.53 -24.81 -0.19
C GLY A 97 15.56 -23.97 -1.47
N HIS A 98 14.71 -22.94 -1.59
CA HIS A 98 14.70 -22.04 -2.74
C HIS A 98 15.58 -20.81 -2.51
N THR A 99 16.21 -20.32 -3.59
CA THR A 99 17.04 -19.11 -3.54
C THR A 99 16.22 -17.89 -3.93
N LEU A 100 16.21 -16.89 -3.06
CA LEU A 100 15.51 -15.62 -3.24
C LEU A 100 15.94 -14.95 -4.55
N THR A 101 14.96 -14.53 -5.36
CA THR A 101 15.22 -13.81 -6.61
C THR A 101 16.00 -12.52 -6.32
N PRO A 102 17.12 -12.24 -7.03
CA PRO A 102 17.99 -11.10 -6.73
C PRO A 102 17.24 -9.77 -6.63
N GLY A 103 17.43 -9.04 -5.53
CA GLY A 103 16.82 -7.74 -5.24
C GLY A 103 15.37 -7.77 -4.77
N ILE A 104 14.80 -8.96 -4.51
CA ILE A 104 13.61 -9.12 -3.68
C ILE A 104 14.08 -9.33 -2.23
N HIS A 105 13.34 -8.78 -1.27
CA HIS A 105 13.64 -8.87 0.15
C HIS A 105 12.39 -9.28 0.93
N TRP A 106 12.54 -10.23 1.83
CA TRP A 106 11.52 -10.53 2.83
C TRP A 106 11.72 -9.67 4.06
N VAL A 107 10.67 -8.97 4.48
CA VAL A 107 10.74 -7.99 5.56
C VAL A 107 9.56 -8.14 6.51
N THR A 108 9.82 -8.08 7.80
CA THR A 108 8.81 -7.82 8.85
C THR A 108 8.50 -6.33 8.95
N PRO A 109 7.39 -5.93 9.60
CA PRO A 109 7.10 -4.52 9.87
C PRO A 109 8.25 -3.79 10.59
N LEU A 110 8.89 -4.45 11.57
CA LEU A 110 10.01 -3.85 12.30
C LEU A 110 11.25 -3.68 11.42
N GLU A 111 11.60 -4.68 10.60
CA GLU A 111 12.71 -4.57 9.66
C GLU A 111 12.47 -3.48 8.64
N LEU A 112 11.24 -3.35 8.10
CA LEU A 112 10.90 -2.26 7.20
C LEU A 112 11.08 -0.90 7.89
N TYR A 113 10.61 -0.73 9.12
CA TYR A 113 10.77 0.51 9.89
C TYR A 113 12.26 0.86 10.06
N GLU A 114 13.07 -0.12 10.44
CA GLU A 114 14.52 0.06 10.59
C GLU A 114 15.20 0.49 9.29
N MET A 115 14.71 0.02 8.13
CA MET A 115 15.20 0.44 6.82
C MET A 115 14.79 1.88 6.48
N VAL A 116 13.55 2.28 6.73
CA VAL A 116 13.03 3.58 6.24
C VAL A 116 13.22 4.72 7.23
N LYS A 117 13.46 4.46 8.52
CA LYS A 117 13.61 5.52 9.55
C LYS A 117 14.76 6.49 9.31
N MET A 118 15.76 6.11 8.51
CA MET A 118 16.84 7.00 8.12
C MET A 118 16.34 8.24 7.34
N ASP A 119 15.17 8.16 6.72
CA ASP A 119 14.58 9.26 5.95
C ASP A 119 13.76 10.23 6.83
N ASN A 120 13.67 9.97 8.15
CA ASN A 120 12.83 10.74 9.07
C ASN A 120 13.09 12.25 9.05
N ILE A 121 14.34 12.68 8.84
CA ILE A 121 14.68 14.12 8.78
C ILE A 121 13.96 14.83 7.62
N TYR A 122 13.79 14.15 6.48
CA TYR A 122 13.06 14.68 5.35
C TYR A 122 11.56 14.73 5.65
N PHE A 123 11.02 13.65 6.22
CA PHE A 123 9.60 13.58 6.60
C PHE A 123 9.21 14.68 7.59
N GLN A 124 10.06 14.92 8.60
CA GLN A 124 9.87 16.00 9.57
C GLN A 124 9.85 17.39 8.93
N THR A 125 10.72 17.61 7.95
CA THR A 125 10.89 18.93 7.32
C THR A 125 9.78 19.22 6.31
N THR A 126 9.33 18.21 5.56
CA THR A 126 8.38 18.41 4.46
C THR A 126 6.96 17.99 4.78
N GLY A 127 6.73 17.36 5.94
CA GLY A 127 5.46 16.69 6.27
C GLY A 127 5.18 15.47 5.37
N GLY A 128 6.23 14.78 4.94
CA GLY A 128 6.13 13.59 4.09
C GLY A 128 6.15 12.28 4.87
N GLY A 129 6.50 11.18 4.21
CA GLY A 129 6.52 9.86 4.85
C GLY A 129 6.65 8.71 3.88
N ILE A 130 5.80 7.69 4.02
CA ILE A 130 5.88 6.45 3.25
C ILE A 130 4.77 6.42 2.21
N CYS A 131 5.13 6.05 0.98
CA CYS A 131 4.18 5.59 -0.01
C CYS A 131 4.29 4.07 -0.16
N PHE A 132 3.17 3.35 -0.09
CA PHE A 132 3.12 1.95 -0.48
C PHE A 132 2.63 1.85 -1.92
N GLY A 133 3.37 1.13 -2.76
CA GLY A 133 3.04 0.94 -4.16
C GLY A 133 3.79 -0.24 -4.76
N GLY A 134 4.18 -0.14 -6.02
CA GLY A 134 4.83 -1.24 -6.74
C GLY A 134 3.79 -2.20 -7.32
N GLY A 135 3.45 -3.25 -6.57
CA GLY A 135 2.34 -4.15 -6.87
C GLY A 135 0.99 -3.58 -6.42
N GLU A 136 0.21 -4.37 -5.68
CA GLU A 136 -1.07 -3.94 -5.09
C GLU A 136 -1.00 -3.97 -3.56
N PRO A 137 -0.66 -2.83 -2.91
CA PRO A 137 -0.47 -2.74 -1.46
C PRO A 137 -1.66 -3.21 -0.64
N THR A 138 -2.88 -3.01 -1.15
CA THR A 138 -4.11 -3.36 -0.43
C THR A 138 -4.23 -4.85 -0.16
N THR A 139 -3.63 -5.72 -0.99
CA THR A 139 -3.56 -7.18 -0.73
C THR A 139 -2.71 -7.54 0.49
N GLN A 140 -1.91 -6.59 0.98
CA GLN A 140 -1.04 -6.74 2.13
C GLN A 140 -1.46 -5.82 3.29
N HIS A 141 -2.75 -5.46 3.36
CA HIS A 141 -3.30 -4.54 4.35
C HIS A 141 -2.89 -4.88 5.79
N ALA A 142 -2.84 -6.17 6.17
CA ALA A 142 -2.49 -6.61 7.51
C ALA A 142 -1.04 -6.25 7.89
N PHE A 143 -0.12 -6.32 6.93
CA PHE A 143 1.26 -5.90 7.15
C PHE A 143 1.34 -4.38 7.33
N ILE A 144 0.65 -3.62 6.48
CA ILE A 144 0.64 -2.15 6.53
C ILE A 144 0.07 -1.65 7.86
N THR A 145 -1.05 -2.22 8.33
CA THR A 145 -1.67 -1.84 9.60
C THR A 145 -0.81 -2.20 10.82
N ALA A 146 0.06 -3.22 10.72
CA ALA A 146 1.03 -3.54 11.76
C ALA A 146 2.30 -2.65 11.71
N PHE A 147 2.66 -2.15 10.53
CA PHE A 147 3.80 -1.27 10.33
C PHE A 147 3.55 0.17 10.82
N ILE A 148 2.39 0.75 10.49
CA ILE A 148 2.07 2.15 10.78
C ILE A 148 2.28 2.51 12.27
N PRO A 149 1.83 1.71 13.25
CA PRO A 149 2.04 2.01 14.69
C PRO A 149 3.50 2.03 15.15
N LEU A 150 4.44 1.48 14.36
CA LEU A 150 5.87 1.53 14.68
C LEU A 150 6.51 2.88 14.34
N CYS A 151 5.84 3.68 13.52
CA CYS A 151 6.36 4.93 12.98
C CYS A 151 6.03 6.14 13.87
N PRO A 152 6.85 7.19 13.86
CA PRO A 152 6.51 8.47 14.48
C PRO A 152 5.19 9.05 13.96
N SER A 153 4.41 9.68 14.84
CA SER A 153 3.07 10.20 14.52
C SER A 153 3.04 11.31 13.46
N HIS A 154 4.18 11.93 13.15
CA HIS A 154 4.29 12.96 12.12
C HIS A 154 4.51 12.40 10.71
N TRP A 155 4.78 11.09 10.57
CA TRP A 155 4.90 10.47 9.25
C TRP A 155 3.54 10.42 8.58
N ARG A 156 3.54 10.65 7.26
CA ARG A 156 2.36 10.50 6.43
C ARG A 156 2.39 9.21 5.64
N PHE A 157 1.22 8.62 5.41
CA PHE A 157 1.08 7.36 4.68
C PHE A 157 0.23 7.56 3.44
N THR A 158 0.79 7.20 2.30
CA THR A 158 0.14 7.23 1.00
C THR A 158 0.04 5.81 0.45
N ILE A 159 -1.05 5.48 -0.22
CA ILE A 159 -1.19 4.23 -1.00
C ILE A 159 -1.38 4.56 -2.48
N GLU A 160 -0.56 3.98 -3.35
CA GLU A 160 -0.84 3.86 -4.80
C GLU A 160 -1.45 2.48 -5.08
N SER A 161 -2.69 2.46 -5.57
CA SER A 161 -3.49 1.24 -5.71
C SER A 161 -4.41 1.29 -6.91
N SER A 162 -4.69 0.14 -7.53
CA SER A 162 -5.76 0.01 -8.51
C SER A 162 -7.13 -0.27 -7.87
N LEU A 163 -7.17 -0.36 -6.53
CA LEU A 163 -8.30 -0.83 -5.71
C LEU A 163 -8.83 -2.20 -6.13
N CYS A 164 -8.03 -3.06 -6.75
CA CYS A 164 -8.43 -4.43 -7.02
C CYS A 164 -8.28 -5.28 -5.75
N CYS A 165 -9.14 -5.05 -4.76
CA CYS A 165 -9.02 -5.59 -3.42
C CYS A 165 -10.37 -5.94 -2.78
N THR A 166 -10.34 -6.42 -1.53
CA THR A 166 -11.55 -6.69 -0.74
C THR A 166 -12.01 -5.44 0.01
N THR A 167 -13.27 -5.45 0.49
CA THR A 167 -13.85 -4.35 1.30
C THR A 167 -13.10 -4.27 2.63
N ASP A 168 -12.86 -5.42 3.26
CA ASP A 168 -12.08 -5.55 4.50
C ASP A 168 -10.71 -4.88 4.42
N ALA A 169 -10.05 -4.94 3.26
CA ALA A 169 -8.77 -4.26 3.04
C ALA A 169 -8.91 -2.74 3.13
N ILE A 170 -9.94 -2.19 2.48
CA ILE A 170 -10.26 -0.75 2.50
C ILE A 170 -10.62 -0.33 3.93
N GLU A 171 -11.50 -1.06 4.60
CA GLU A 171 -11.91 -0.79 5.98
C GLU A 171 -10.73 -0.81 6.96
N ALA A 172 -9.82 -1.76 6.80
CA ALA A 172 -8.64 -1.87 7.64
C ALA A 172 -7.65 -0.71 7.41
N LEU A 173 -7.52 -0.20 6.18
CA LEU A 173 -6.53 0.81 5.82
C LEU A 173 -7.05 2.24 5.96
N ALA A 174 -8.32 2.50 5.66
CA ALA A 174 -8.92 3.84 5.60
C ALA A 174 -8.61 4.74 6.82
N PRO A 175 -8.61 4.25 8.08
CA PRO A 175 -8.30 5.08 9.25
C PRO A 175 -6.84 5.53 9.35
N HIS A 176 -5.93 4.90 8.62
CA HIS A 176 -4.48 5.05 8.78
C HIS A 176 -3.79 5.74 7.60
N ILE A 177 -4.48 5.85 6.46
CA ILE A 177 -3.92 6.42 5.24
C ILE A 177 -4.27 7.91 5.13
N ASP A 178 -3.26 8.74 4.92
CA ASP A 178 -3.41 10.19 4.72
C ASP A 178 -3.85 10.52 3.30
N GLU A 179 -3.42 9.74 2.31
CA GLU A 179 -3.71 9.96 0.89
C GLU A 179 -3.82 8.66 0.11
N TRP A 180 -4.88 8.54 -0.69
CA TRP A 180 -5.13 7.46 -1.62
C TRP A 180 -4.91 7.97 -3.03
N ILE A 181 -3.98 7.36 -3.74
CA ILE A 181 -3.76 7.57 -5.16
C ILE A 181 -4.33 6.35 -5.87
N VAL A 182 -5.45 6.53 -6.54
CA VAL A 182 -6.21 5.44 -7.16
C VAL A 182 -6.03 5.46 -8.67
N ASP A 183 -5.49 4.37 -9.21
CA ASP A 183 -5.35 4.15 -10.64
C ASP A 183 -6.62 3.56 -11.26
N VAL A 184 -7.49 4.41 -11.81
CA VAL A 184 -8.68 3.99 -12.57
C VAL A 184 -8.29 3.82 -14.02
N LYS A 185 -7.89 2.60 -14.40
CA LYS A 185 -7.35 2.29 -15.74
C LYS A 185 -8.34 2.61 -16.86
N ASP A 186 -9.60 2.24 -16.68
CA ASP A 186 -10.74 2.65 -17.50
C ASP A 186 -12.03 2.28 -16.77
N MET A 187 -13.10 3.07 -16.91
CA MET A 187 -14.43 2.75 -16.36
C MET A 187 -15.23 1.80 -17.26
N ASN A 188 -14.85 1.68 -18.53
CA ASN A 188 -15.41 0.71 -19.45
C ASN A 188 -14.90 -0.69 -19.11
N SER A 189 -15.83 -1.58 -18.75
CA SER A 189 -15.54 -2.95 -18.37
C SER A 189 -14.82 -3.78 -19.44
N TYR A 190 -15.08 -3.54 -20.72
CA TYR A 190 -14.39 -4.25 -21.81
C TYR A 190 -12.92 -3.81 -21.89
N ILE A 191 -12.67 -2.50 -21.97
CA ILE A 191 -11.32 -1.94 -22.01
C ILE A 191 -10.52 -2.35 -20.78
N TYR A 192 -11.13 -2.25 -19.59
CA TYR A 192 -10.52 -2.65 -18.34
C TYR A 192 -10.07 -4.11 -18.37
N ARG A 193 -10.92 -5.05 -18.82
CA ARG A 193 -10.58 -6.47 -18.93
C ARG A 193 -9.46 -6.72 -19.93
N GLU A 194 -9.55 -6.14 -21.12
CA GLU A 194 -8.52 -6.30 -22.16
C GLU A 194 -7.15 -5.80 -21.70
N TYR A 195 -7.12 -4.67 -20.98
CA TYR A 195 -5.88 -4.09 -20.49
C TYR A 195 -5.31 -4.80 -19.26
N THR A 196 -6.17 -5.14 -18.27
CA THR A 196 -5.73 -5.61 -16.95
C THR A 196 -5.79 -7.12 -16.76
N SER A 197 -6.47 -7.85 -17.66
CA SER A 197 -6.83 -9.27 -17.50
C SER A 197 -7.64 -9.60 -16.23
N ALA A 198 -8.40 -8.63 -15.69
CA ALA A 198 -9.20 -8.80 -14.48
C ALA A 198 -10.60 -8.15 -14.62
N GLU A 199 -11.53 -8.55 -13.75
CA GLU A 199 -12.87 -7.93 -13.70
C GLU A 199 -12.83 -6.50 -13.12
N PRO A 200 -13.67 -5.58 -13.63
CA PRO A 200 -13.67 -4.18 -13.26
C PRO A 200 -14.37 -3.93 -11.93
N VAL A 201 -13.67 -4.17 -10.82
CA VAL A 201 -14.19 -3.93 -9.45
C VAL A 201 -14.03 -2.49 -8.98
N VAL A 202 -13.20 -1.69 -9.67
CA VAL A 202 -12.75 -0.36 -9.19
C VAL A 202 -13.89 0.59 -8.85
N LYS A 203 -14.99 0.60 -9.61
CA LYS A 203 -16.16 1.47 -9.35
C LYS A 203 -16.80 1.18 -8.00
N GLU A 204 -17.01 -0.09 -7.70
CA GLU A 204 -17.59 -0.53 -6.43
C GLU A 204 -16.65 -0.23 -5.26
N ARG A 205 -15.36 -0.56 -5.43
CA ARG A 205 -14.33 -0.35 -4.40
C ARG A 205 -14.10 1.13 -4.09
N LEU A 206 -14.16 1.98 -5.10
CA LEU A 206 -14.06 3.42 -4.94
C LEU A 206 -15.27 3.97 -4.18
N ALA A 207 -16.48 3.48 -4.49
CA ALA A 207 -17.68 3.85 -3.73
C ALA A 207 -17.63 3.38 -2.26
N GLU A 208 -16.98 2.26 -1.96
CA GLU A 208 -16.70 1.83 -0.58
C GLU A 208 -15.70 2.76 0.11
N LEU A 209 -14.58 3.07 -0.56
CA LEU A 209 -13.56 3.97 -0.04
C LEU A 209 -14.14 5.35 0.30
N MET A 210 -14.97 5.92 -0.58
CA MET A 210 -15.60 7.24 -0.40
C MET A 210 -16.59 7.30 0.77
N LYS A 211 -17.07 6.16 1.29
CA LYS A 211 -17.89 6.13 2.52
C LYS A 211 -17.06 6.30 3.78
N LEU A 212 -15.77 5.98 3.71
CA LEU A 212 -14.87 5.90 4.86
C LEU A 212 -13.82 7.01 4.88
N VAL A 213 -13.47 7.51 3.70
CA VAL A 213 -12.40 8.47 3.48
C VAL A 213 -12.99 9.71 2.81
N PRO A 214 -12.70 10.92 3.33
CA PRO A 214 -13.19 12.15 2.73
C PRO A 214 -12.48 12.39 1.38
N GLU A 215 -13.19 13.00 0.44
CA GLU A 215 -12.80 13.06 -0.96
C GLU A 215 -11.45 13.77 -1.19
N GLU A 216 -11.09 14.76 -0.36
CA GLU A 216 -9.83 15.50 -0.47
C GLU A 216 -8.58 14.62 -0.26
N LYS A 217 -8.77 13.41 0.30
CA LYS A 217 -7.70 12.42 0.46
C LYS A 217 -7.60 11.46 -0.72
N ILE A 218 -8.49 11.54 -1.72
CA ILE A 218 -8.55 10.60 -2.84
C ILE A 218 -8.14 11.35 -4.11
N ARG A 219 -6.92 11.09 -4.59
CA ARG A 219 -6.46 11.48 -5.92
C ARG A 219 -6.67 10.32 -6.88
N VAL A 220 -7.38 10.54 -7.99
CA VAL A 220 -7.59 9.53 -9.02
C VAL A 220 -6.72 9.82 -10.23
N LYS A 221 -6.04 8.79 -10.76
CA LYS A 221 -5.33 8.84 -12.03
C LYS A 221 -6.13 8.08 -13.09
N VAL A 222 -6.35 8.71 -14.25
CA VAL A 222 -6.99 8.08 -15.42
C VAL A 222 -6.01 8.16 -16.60
N PRO A 223 -5.42 7.04 -17.04
CA PRO A 223 -4.46 7.06 -18.13
C PRO A 223 -5.11 6.96 -19.51
N LEU A 224 -4.59 7.72 -20.47
CA LEU A 224 -4.62 7.35 -21.88
C LEU A 224 -3.63 6.20 -22.08
N ILE A 225 -4.13 5.06 -22.50
CA ILE A 225 -3.41 3.81 -22.69
C ILE A 225 -3.39 3.52 -24.19
N PRO A 226 -2.25 3.72 -24.87
CA PRO A 226 -2.14 3.45 -26.30
C PRO A 226 -2.62 2.03 -26.63
N ASP A 227 -3.29 1.86 -27.77
CA ASP A 227 -3.89 0.59 -28.24
C ASP A 227 -5.09 0.05 -27.43
N PHE A 228 -5.42 0.62 -26.27
CA PHE A 228 -6.53 0.13 -25.41
C PHE A 228 -7.68 1.11 -25.27
N ASN A 229 -7.40 2.41 -25.11
CA ASN A 229 -8.45 3.42 -24.98
C ASN A 229 -8.11 4.69 -25.77
N THR A 230 -9.12 5.52 -25.98
CA THR A 230 -9.01 6.80 -26.68
C THR A 230 -9.23 7.96 -25.70
N ASP A 231 -8.90 9.18 -26.12
CA ASP A 231 -9.27 10.39 -25.35
C ASP A 231 -10.77 10.45 -25.01
N THR A 232 -11.64 9.90 -25.89
CA THR A 232 -13.09 9.86 -25.65
C THR A 232 -13.45 8.87 -24.53
N ASP A 233 -12.75 7.75 -24.42
CA ASP A 233 -12.96 6.77 -23.35
C ASP A 233 -12.42 7.30 -22.01
N VAL A 234 -11.28 8.00 -22.05
CA VAL A 234 -10.72 8.71 -20.89
C VAL A 234 -11.69 9.78 -20.40
N GLU A 235 -12.23 10.62 -21.28
CA GLU A 235 -13.22 11.64 -20.90
C GLU A 235 -14.45 11.00 -20.26
N ARG A 236 -14.98 9.92 -20.84
CA ARG A 236 -16.14 9.20 -20.28
C ARG A 236 -15.84 8.66 -18.87
N SER A 237 -14.67 8.08 -18.68
CA SER A 237 -14.22 7.59 -17.36
C SER A 237 -14.15 8.74 -16.36
N VAL A 238 -13.59 9.88 -16.76
CA VAL A 238 -13.51 11.09 -15.92
C VAL A 238 -14.90 11.63 -15.58
N ASP A 239 -15.83 11.67 -16.52
CA ASP A 239 -17.19 12.14 -16.29
C ASP A 239 -17.96 11.22 -15.33
N GLU A 240 -17.79 9.89 -15.44
CA GLU A 240 -18.35 8.95 -14.47
C GLU A 240 -17.77 9.17 -13.06
N LEU A 241 -16.46 9.38 -12.94
CA LEU A 241 -15.81 9.65 -11.65
C LEU A 241 -16.27 10.98 -11.04
N ARG A 242 -16.44 12.03 -11.86
CA ARG A 242 -17.03 13.30 -11.42
C ARG A 242 -18.46 13.13 -10.95
N ALA A 243 -19.26 12.33 -11.65
CA ALA A 243 -20.63 12.01 -11.25
C ALA A 243 -20.70 11.24 -9.92
N MET A 244 -19.64 10.51 -9.55
CA MET A 244 -19.50 9.90 -8.21
C MET A 244 -19.16 10.92 -7.12
N GLY A 245 -18.70 12.12 -7.48
CA GLY A 245 -18.33 13.18 -6.55
C GLY A 245 -16.83 13.43 -6.40
N LEU A 246 -15.98 12.78 -7.22
CA LEU A 246 -14.53 12.97 -7.20
C LEU A 246 -14.13 14.20 -8.02
N THR A 247 -13.26 15.02 -7.45
CA THR A 247 -12.81 16.29 -8.04
C THR A 247 -11.31 16.28 -8.33
N HIS A 248 -10.51 15.53 -7.57
CA HIS A 248 -9.07 15.41 -7.75
C HIS A 248 -8.70 14.31 -8.76
N ILE A 249 -8.98 14.56 -10.04
CA ILE A 249 -8.72 13.61 -11.14
C ILE A 249 -7.58 14.11 -12.04
N GLU A 250 -6.53 13.30 -12.15
CA GLU A 250 -5.36 13.54 -12.99
C GLU A 250 -5.44 12.66 -14.24
N ARG A 251 -5.42 13.28 -15.42
CA ARG A 251 -5.23 12.56 -16.69
C ARG A 251 -3.75 12.33 -16.91
N THR A 252 -3.39 11.10 -17.23
CA THR A 252 -2.00 10.71 -17.49
C THR A 252 -1.90 10.04 -18.85
N GLU A 253 -0.70 9.91 -19.41
CA GLU A 253 -0.47 9.21 -20.66
C GLU A 253 0.58 8.11 -20.44
N TYR A 254 0.28 6.91 -20.89
CA TYR A 254 1.20 5.79 -20.74
C TYR A 254 2.18 5.74 -21.90
N ILE A 255 3.46 5.71 -21.53
CA ILE A 255 4.54 5.51 -22.50
C ILE A 255 4.73 4.01 -22.70
N VAL A 256 4.40 3.55 -23.92
CA VAL A 256 4.66 2.15 -24.32
C VAL A 256 6.18 1.94 -24.38
N LYS A 257 6.69 1.00 -23.58
CA LYS A 257 8.08 0.57 -23.73
C LYS A 257 8.18 -0.17 -25.08
N PRO A 258 9.10 0.21 -25.98
CA PRO A 258 9.30 -0.54 -27.21
C PRO A 258 9.60 -2.01 -26.86
N SER A 259 8.96 -2.94 -27.57
CA SER A 259 9.20 -4.38 -27.38
C SER A 259 10.69 -4.66 -27.55
N LYS A 260 11.28 -5.35 -26.57
CA LYS A 260 12.65 -5.87 -26.67
C LYS A 260 12.75 -6.94 -27.74
#